data_AF-A0AA87QF78-F1
#
_entry.id   AF-A0AA87QF78-F1
#
_cell.length_a   1.000
_cell.length_b   1.000
_cell.length_c   1.000
_cell.angle_alpha   90.00
_cell.angle_beta   90.00
_cell.angle_gamma   90.00
#
_symmetry.space_group_name_H-M   'P 1'
#
loop_
_entity.id
_entity.type
_entity.pdbx_description
1 polymer ?
#
loop_
_entity_poly.entity_id
_entity_poly.type
_entity_poly.pdbx_seq_one_letter_code
_entity_poly.pdbx_strand_id
1 'polypeptide(L)' 'MAQAENKLDLVWGGEEIANIIGRSRRITFHLLEKGQLPAKKVGGRWVAERSALIRFFMETAA' A
#
# COMPACT_ATOMS: atom_id res chain seq x y z
N MET A 1 -20.16 16.53 -19.47
CA MET A 1 -19.79 16.30 -18.07
C MET A 1 -18.92 15.05 -18.00
N ALA A 2 -17.63 15.15 -18.28
CA ALA A 2 -16.72 14.00 -18.23
C ALA A 2 -16.01 14.02 -16.86
N GLN A 3 -16.66 13.44 -15.84
CA GLN A 3 -16.03 13.23 -14.55
C GLN A 3 -15.37 11.85 -14.61
N ALA A 4 -14.14 11.82 -15.13
CA ALA A 4 -13.24 10.71 -14.89
C ALA A 4 -12.83 10.80 -13.42
N GLU A 5 -13.69 10.32 -12.52
CA GLU A 5 -13.33 10.13 -11.12
C GLU A 5 -12.29 9.01 -11.05
N ASN A 6 -11.01 9.35 -11.25
CA ASN A 6 -9.90 8.57 -10.73
C ASN A 6 -10.00 8.63 -9.20
N LYS A 7 -10.94 7.89 -8.62
CA LYS A 7 -11.01 7.65 -7.18
C LYS A 7 -9.73 6.93 -6.81
N LEU A 8 -8.84 7.64 -6.13
CA LEU A 8 -7.65 7.07 -5.54
C LEU A 8 -8.11 6.03 -4.51
N ASP A 9 -7.88 4.75 -4.76
CA ASP A 9 -8.15 3.67 -3.80
C ASP A 9 -6.99 3.61 -2.79
N LEU A 10 -7.00 4.58 -1.87
CA LEU A 10 -5.98 4.73 -0.84
C LEU A 10 -6.30 3.85 0.36
N VAL A 11 -5.33 3.02 0.71
CA VAL A 11 -5.32 2.17 1.89
C VAL A 11 -4.59 2.90 3.00
N TRP A 12 -5.24 3.06 4.14
CA TRP A 12 -4.70 3.78 5.30
C TRP A 12 -4.39 2.83 6.45
N GLY A 13 -3.18 2.96 6.98
CA GLY A 13 -2.67 2.20 8.11
C GLY A 13 -1.86 0.98 7.69
N GLY A 14 -0.81 0.68 8.46
CA GLY A 14 0.01 -0.51 8.22
C GLY A 14 -0.75 -1.82 8.41
N GLU A 15 -1.86 -1.81 9.16
CA GLU A 15 -2.74 -2.97 9.34
C GLU A 15 -3.52 -3.32 8.07
N GLU A 16 -4.17 -2.34 7.45
CA GLU A 16 -4.91 -2.57 6.22
C GLU A 16 -3.98 -2.97 5.07
N ILE A 17 -2.79 -2.37 5.01
CA ILE A 17 -1.74 -2.80 4.08
C ILE A 17 -1.33 -4.25 4.36
N ALA A 18 -1.19 -4.64 5.63
CA ALA A 18 -0.84 -6.00 6.03
C ALA A 18 -1.89 -7.03 5.59
N ASN A 19 -3.17 -6.68 5.72
CA ASN A 19 -4.29 -7.51 5.27
C ASN A 19 -4.24 -7.74 3.76
N ILE A 20 -3.90 -6.71 2.97
CA ILE A 20 -3.81 -6.82 1.50
C ILE A 20 -2.66 -7.72 1.07
N ILE A 21 -1.49 -7.59 1.68
CA ILE A 21 -0.29 -8.36 1.29
C ILE A 21 -0.21 -9.74 1.98
N GLY A 22 -1.19 -10.07 2.83
CA GLY A 22 -1.23 -11.34 3.58
C GLY A 22 -0.03 -11.53 4.51
N ARG A 23 0.34 -10.49 5.27
CA ARG A 23 1.44 -10.53 6.24
C ARG A 23 1.00 -10.05 7.61
N SER A 24 1.77 -10.38 8.64
CA SER A 24 1.52 -9.85 9.99
C SER A 24 1.82 -8.34 10.03
N ARG A 25 1.08 -7.60 10.86
CA ARG A 25 1.32 -6.17 11.12
C ARG A 25 2.80 -5.86 11.38
N ARG A 26 3.45 -6.61 12.28
CA ARG A 26 4.85 -6.38 12.66
C ARG A 26 5.80 -6.42 11.46
N ILE A 27 5.63 -7.43 10.60
CA ILE A 27 6.45 -7.55 9.38
C ILE A 27 6.13 -6.41 8.43
N THR A 28 4.85 -6.10 8.20
CA THR A 28 4.45 -5.02 7.30
C THR A 28 5.03 -3.68 7.73
N PHE A 29 4.96 -3.32 9.02
CA PHE A 29 5.56 -2.09 9.53
C PHE A 29 7.07 -2.04 9.31
N HIS A 30 7.78 -3.15 9.55
CA HIS A 30 9.22 -3.24 9.26
C HIS A 30 9.54 -3.05 7.78
N LEU A 31 8.74 -3.62 6.87
CA LEU A 31 8.89 -3.44 5.43
C LEU A 31 8.59 -1.99 5.01
N LEU A 32 7.56 -1.37 5.58
CA LEU A 32 7.19 0.03 5.33
C LEU A 32 8.31 0.97 5.78
N GLU A 33 8.85 0.77 6.98
CA GLU A 33 9.97 1.58 7.51
C GLU A 33 11.24 1.42 6.69
N LYS A 34 11.49 0.23 6.14
CA LYS A 34 12.59 -0.03 5.21
C LYS A 34 12.35 0.47 3.78
N GLY A 35 11.15 0.98 3.47
CA GLY A 35 10.79 1.42 2.13
C GLY A 35 10.68 0.28 1.11
N GLN A 36 10.43 -0.95 1.56
CA GLN A 36 10.31 -2.14 0.71
C GLN A 36 8.90 -2.33 0.14
N LEU A 37 7.97 -1.44 0.45
CA LEU A 37 6.60 -1.43 -0.07
C LEU A 37 6.31 -0.06 -0.69
N PRO A 38 5.51 0.00 -1.77
CA PRO A 38 5.09 1.25 -2.41
C PRO A 38 4.06 2.01 -1.56
N ALA A 39 4.51 2.56 -0.44
CA ALA A 39 3.70 3.28 0.53
C ALA A 39 4.41 4.54 1.03
N LYS A 40 3.65 5.50 1.54
CA LYS A 40 4.13 6.78 2.06
C LYS A 40 3.61 7.04 3.46
N LYS A 41 4.42 7.65 4.32
CA LYS A 41 3.99 8.13 5.64
C LYS A 41 3.40 9.54 5.52
N VAL A 42 2.11 9.69 5.84
CA VAL A 42 1.36 10.94 5.78
C VAL A 42 0.70 11.18 7.14
N GLY A 43 1.05 12.28 7.82
CA GLY A 43 0.46 12.63 9.13
C GLY A 43 0.67 11.56 10.21
N GLY A 44 1.78 10.82 10.17
CA GLY A 44 2.07 9.74 11.11
C GLY A 44 1.42 8.39 10.78
N ARG A 45 0.58 8.31 9.73
CA ARG A 45 -0.02 7.05 9.24
C ARG A 45 0.62 6.63 7.93
N TRP A 46 0.66 5.32 7.68
CA TRP A 46 1.08 4.78 6.39
C TRP A 46 -0.09 4.80 5.40
N VAL A 47 0.18 5.18 4.16
CA VAL A 47 -0.79 5.25 3.08
C VAL A 47 -0.20 4.58 1.86
N ALA A 48 -0.94 3.69 1.23
CA ALA A 48 -0.56 3.07 -0.03
C ALA A 48 -1.75 3.08 -0.99
N GLU A 49 -1.49 3.10 -2.29
CA GLU A 49 -2.54 2.86 -3.28
C GLU A 49 -2.64 1.34 -3.51
N ARG A 50 -3.87 0.82 -3.51
CA ARG A 50 -4.10 -0.63 -3.58
C ARG A 50 -3.51 -1.25 -4.84
N SER A 51 -3.75 -0.64 -5.99
CA SER A 51 -3.30 -1.17 -7.29
C SER A 51 -1.77 -1.17 -7.39
N ALA A 52 -1.10 -0.17 -6.82
CA ALA A 52 0.35 -0.05 -6.77
C ALA A 52 0.97 -1.16 -5.92
N LEU A 53 0.36 -1.49 -4.76
CA LEU A 53 0.77 -2.65 -3.97
C LEU A 53 0.64 -3.94 -4.78
N ILE A 54 -0.49 -4.15 -5.46
CA ILE A 54 -0.71 -5.36 -6.26
C ILE A 54 0.31 -5.45 -7.40
N ARG A 55 0.49 -4.35 -8.16
CA ARG A 55 1.45 -4.27 -9.27
C ARG A 55 2.87 -4.56 -8.81
N PHE A 56 3.29 -3.99 -7.69
CA PHE A 56 4.63 -4.21 -7.13
C PHE A 56 4.94 -5.70 -6.92
N PHE A 57 3.98 -6.48 -6.43
CA PHE A 57 4.16 -7.93 -6.26
C PHE A 57 3.94 -8.74 -7.53
N MET A 58 3.08 -8.30 -8.44
CA MET A 58 2.89 -8.96 -9.74
C MET A 58 4.10 -8.79 -10.66
N GLU A 59 4.71 -7.60 -10.69
CA GLU A 59 5.91 -7.32 -11.49
C GLU A 59 7.16 -8.03 -10.95
N THR A 60 7.22 -8.28 -9.65
CA THR A 60 8.31 -9.07 -9.02
C THR A 60 8.23 -10.57 -9.36
N ALA A 61 7.09 -11.05 -9.87
CA ALA A 61 6.86 -12.47 -10.16
C ALA A 61 7.13 -12.86 -11.63
N ALA A 62 7.60 -11.92 -12.47
CA ALA A 62 7.98 -12.15 -13.88
C ALA A 62 9.51 -12.24 -14.03
#